data_AF-A0A7L1MXV2-F1
#
_entry.id   AF-A0A7L1MXV2-F1
#
_cell.length_a   1.000
_cell.length_b   1.000
_cell.length_c   1.000
_cell.angle_alpha   90.00
_cell.angle_beta   90.00
_cell.angle_gamma   90.00
#
_symmetry.space_group_name_H-M   'P 1'
#
loop_
_entity.id
_entity.type
_entity.pdbx_description
1 polymer ?
#
loop_
_entity_poly.entity_id
_entity_poly.type
_entity_poly.pdbx_seq_one_letter_code
_entity_poly.pdbx_strand_id
1 'polypeptide(L)' 'ILWFIFLSLISHGDAYGPDGCSHAGGLCRVGNCVSGEYPAQYCFEPVILCCKSHSPTTTES' A
#
# COMPACT_ATOMS: atom_id res chain seq x y z
N ILE A 1 -21.72 -2.96 21.83
CA ILE A 1 -20.48 -2.19 22.11
C ILE A 1 -19.26 -2.99 21.65
N LEU A 2 -19.00 -4.18 22.20
CA LEU A 2 -17.86 -5.03 21.81
C LEU A 2 -17.78 -5.31 20.30
N TRP A 3 -18.92 -5.61 19.65
CA TRP A 3 -18.99 -5.89 18.21
C TRP A 3 -18.47 -4.74 17.33
N PHE A 4 -18.81 -3.49 17.68
CA PHE A 4 -18.34 -2.32 16.93
C PHE A 4 -16.82 -2.15 17.06
N ILE A 5 -16.25 -2.48 18.22
CA ILE A 5 -14.80 -2.42 18.45
C ILE A 5 -14.07 -3.41 17.54
N PHE A 6 -14.60 -4.63 17.37
CA PHE A 6 -14.00 -5.63 16.48
C PHE A 6 -14.06 -5.21 15.00
N LEU A 7 -15.18 -4.64 14.54
CA LEU A 7 -15.30 -4.11 13.17
C LEU A 7 -14.32 -2.95 12.92
N SER A 8 -14.18 -2.05 13.90
CA SER A 8 -13.23 -0.94 13.81
C SER A 8 -11.77 -1.41 13.81
N LEU A 9 -11.41 -2.45 14.58
CA LEU A 9 -10.07 -3.03 14.55
C LEU A 9 -9.76 -3.74 13.22
N ILE A 10 -10.75 -4.40 12.62
CA ILE A 10 -10.60 -5.03 11.30
C ILE A 10 -10.41 -3.95 10.22
N SER A 11 -11.22 -2.88 10.24
CA SER A 11 -11.07 -1.76 9.29
C SER A 11 -9.82 -0.90 9.50
N HIS A 12 -9.27 -0.83 10.72
CA HIS A 12 -7.96 -0.19 10.97
C HIS A 12 -6.77 -1.12 10.66
N GLY A 13 -7.04 -2.40 10.39
CA GLY A 13 -6.06 -3.40 9.96
C GLY A 13 -5.85 -3.49 8.45
N ASP A 14 -6.70 -2.82 7.66
CA ASP A 14 -6.47 -2.58 6.22
C ASP A 14 -5.55 -1.37 5.97
N ALA A 15 -4.75 -0.99 6.98
CA ALA A 15 -3.45 -0.41 6.69
C ALA A 15 -2.66 -1.53 6.00
N TYR A 16 -2.79 -1.62 4.68
CA TYR A 16 -1.88 -2.39 3.83
C TYR A 16 -0.49 -1.88 4.19
N GLY A 17 0.14 -2.54 5.16
CA GLY A 17 1.43 -2.14 5.68
C GLY A 17 2.44 -2.12 4.53
N PRO A 18 3.66 -1.61 4.78
CA PRO A 18 4.71 -1.65 3.76
C PRO A 18 4.89 -3.04 3.13
N ASP A 19 4.54 -4.11 3.85
CA ASP A 19 4.45 -5.48 3.33
C ASP A 19 3.49 -5.67 2.16
N GLY A 20 2.30 -5.06 2.18
CA GLY A 20 1.33 -5.15 1.07
C GLY A 20 1.84 -4.45 -0.19
N CYS A 21 2.52 -3.32 -0.01
CA CYS A 21 3.19 -2.63 -1.12
C CYS A 21 4.33 -3.48 -1.70
N SER A 22 5.17 -4.04 -0.81
CA SER A 22 6.37 -4.81 -1.18
C SER A 22 6.01 -6.13 -1.88
N HIS A 23 5.02 -6.87 -1.36
CA HIS A 23 4.52 -8.10 -2.00
C HIS A 23 3.93 -7.85 -3.39
N ALA A 24 3.34 -6.67 -3.61
CA ALA A 24 2.76 -6.31 -4.89
C ALA A 24 3.77 -5.67 -5.86
N GLY A 25 5.07 -5.78 -5.57
CA GLY A 25 6.17 -5.28 -6.39
C GLY A 25 6.40 -3.77 -6.31
N GLY A 26 5.88 -3.12 -5.28
CA GLY A 26 6.06 -1.69 -5.02
C GLY A 26 7.11 -1.38 -3.96
N LEU A 27 7.52 -0.13 -3.87
CA LEU A 27 8.39 0.41 -2.81
C LEU A 27 7.69 1.56 -2.08
N CYS A 28 7.81 1.57 -0.75
CA CYS A 28 7.32 2.67 0.06
C CYS A 28 8.29 3.86 0.02
N ARG A 29 7.80 5.04 -0.37
CA ARG A 29 8.56 6.29 -0.42
C ARG A 29 7.85 7.40 0.33
N VAL A 30 8.63 8.24 0.98
CA VAL A 30 8.11 9.41 1.70
C VAL A 30 7.84 10.54 0.70
N GLY A 31 6.64 11.11 0.74
CA GLY A 31 6.29 12.33 0.03
C GLY A 31 5.91 12.16 -1.44
N ASN A 32 6.75 11.55 -2.27
CA ASN A 32 6.44 11.33 -3.70
C ASN A 32 7.16 10.12 -4.30
N CYS A 33 6.62 9.62 -5.42
CA CYS A 33 7.25 8.60 -6.25
C CYS A 33 8.33 9.20 -7.17
N VAL A 34 9.30 8.37 -7.57
CA VAL A 34 10.33 8.82 -8.52
C VAL A 34 9.79 8.76 -9.96
N SER A 35 10.44 9.47 -10.89
CA SER A 35 10.04 9.48 -12.29
C SER A 35 10.06 8.08 -12.89
N GLY A 36 8.91 7.62 -13.43
CA GLY A 36 8.72 6.27 -13.96
C GLY A 36 7.99 5.31 -13.01
N GLU A 37 7.73 5.75 -11.78
CA GLU A 37 6.82 5.09 -10.83
C GLU A 37 5.49 5.87 -10.74
N TYR A 38 4.40 5.17 -10.41
CA TYR A 38 3.10 5.77 -10.12
C TYR A 38 2.68 5.48 -8.67
N PRO A 39 1.96 6.40 -8.01
CA PRO A 39 1.41 6.17 -6.68
C PRO A 39 0.22 5.21 -6.78
N ALA A 40 0.29 4.09 -6.06
CA ALA A 40 -0.77 3.07 -6.06
C ALA A 40 -1.65 3.14 -4.81
N GLN A 41 -1.05 3.29 -3.62
CA GLN A 41 -1.72 3.36 -2.32
C GLN A 41 -0.81 4.06 -1.29
N TYR A 42 -1.24 4.19 -0.04
CA TYR A 42 -0.38 4.63 1.06
C TYR A 42 0.15 3.42 1.84
N CYS A 43 1.45 3.41 2.14
CA CYS A 43 2.01 2.49 3.14
C CYS A 43 1.79 3.02 4.56
N PHE A 44 1.76 4.35 4.70
CA PHE A 44 1.40 5.06 5.91
C PHE A 44 0.76 6.38 5.52
N GLU A 45 -0.56 6.44 5.66
CA GLU A 45 -1.34 7.60 5.25
C GLU A 45 -0.99 8.82 6.13
N PRO A 46 -0.90 10.05 5.57
CA PRO A 46 -0.82 10.43 4.16
C PRO A 46 0.63 10.61 3.64
N VAL A 47 1.64 10.23 4.43
CA VAL A 47 3.03 10.68 4.24
C VAL A 47 3.86 9.70 3.42
N ILE A 48 3.59 8.40 3.53
CA ILE A 48 4.36 7.35 2.87
C ILE A 48 3.49 6.71 1.79
N LEU A 49 3.87 6.95 0.55
CA LEU A 49 3.23 6.43 -0.65
C LEU A 49 3.86 5.09 -1.04
N CYS A 50 3.02 4.15 -1.49
CA CYS A 50 3.44 2.98 -2.22
C CYS A 50 3.61 3.35 -3.70
N CYS A 51 4.84 3.28 -4.17
CA CYS A 51 5.22 3.60 -5.54
C CYS A 51 5.47 2.32 -6.32
N LYS A 52 4.84 2.18 -7.49
CA LYS A 52 5.01 1.03 -8.37
C LYS A 52 5.60 1.48 -9.69
N SER A 53 6.54 0.69 -10.22
CA SER A 53 7.04 0.90 -11.58
C SER A 53 5.98 0.52 -12.60
N HIS A 54 5.96 1.20 -13.75
CA HIS A 54 5.27 0.72 -14.95
C HIS A 54 6.02 -0.48 -15.56
N SER A 55 6.27 -1.54 -14.78
CA SER A 55 6.72 -2.81 -15.34
C SER A 55 5.50 -3.57 -15.85
N PRO A 56 5.55 -4.18 -17.05
CA PRO A 56 4.48 -5.05 -17.50
C PRO A 56 4.29 -6.14 -16.45
N THR A 57 3.05 -6.28 -15.99
CA THR A 57 2.61 -7.34 -15.12
C THR A 57 3.08 -8.66 -15.74
N THR A 58 4.08 -9.32 -15.13
CA THR A 58 4.22 -10.76 -15.32
C THR A 58 3.07 -11.36 -14.54
N THR A 59 1.90 -11.45 -15.19
CA THR A 59 0.89 -12.42 -14.82
C THR A 59 1.58 -13.77 -14.91
N GLU A 60 1.81 -14.40 -13.76
CA GLU A 60 2.18 -15.81 -13.71
C GLU A 60 1.11 -16.58 -14.50
N SER A 61 1.55 -17.36 -15.51
CA SER A 61 0.69 -18.24 -16.34
C SER A 61 0.15 -19.41 -15.55
#